data_AF-A0A5A9YPH9-F1
#
_entry.id   AF-A0A5A9YPH9-F1
#
_cell.length_a   1.000
_cell.length_b   1.000
_cell.length_c   1.000
_cell.angle_alpha   90.00
_cell.angle_beta   90.00
_cell.angle_gamma   90.00
#
_symmetry.space_group_name_H-M   'P 1'
#
loop_
_entity.id
_entity.type
_entity.pdbx_description
1 polymer ?
#
loop_
_entity_poly.entity_id
_entity_poly.type
_entity_poly.pdbx_seq_one_letter_code
_entity_poly.pdbx_strand_id
1 'polypeptide(L)' 'DTRQAVIEARSQGLVPFCITIDKEAADYLPYLFGADGFALVERAGQLPERLLQLYRRLRR' A
#
# COMPACT_ATOMS: atom_id res chain seq x y z
N ASP A 1 0.34 14.26 -8.44
CA ASP A 1 1.24 14.15 -7.28
C ASP A 1 1.43 12.72 -6.78
N THR A 2 0.41 12.02 -6.25
CA THR A 2 0.59 10.66 -5.68
C THR A 2 1.13 9.63 -6.67
N ARG A 3 0.62 9.60 -7.91
CA ARG A 3 1.11 8.68 -8.95
C ARG A 3 2.58 8.91 -9.25
N GLN A 4 2.98 10.17 -9.37
CA GLN A 4 4.34 10.56 -9.66
C GLN A 4 5.28 10.18 -8.49
N ALA A 5 4.87 10.43 -7.25
CA ALA A 5 5.61 10.01 -6.06
C ALA A 5 5.81 8.48 -5.99
N VAL A 6 4.79 7.70 -6.37
CA VAL A 6 4.90 6.23 -6.44
C VAL A 6 5.88 5.78 -7.53
N ILE A 7 5.88 6.45 -8.69
CA ILE A 7 6.83 6.18 -9.78
C ILE A 7 8.25 6.50 -9.34
N GLU A 8 8.47 7.65 -8.69
CA GLU A 8 9.78 8.08 -8.18
C GLU A 8 10.30 7.17 -7.06
N ALA A 9 9.43 6.73 -6.15
CA ALA A 9 9.81 5.77 -5.13
C ALA A 9 10.28 4.44 -5.76
N ARG A 10 9.54 3.95 -6.77
CA ARG A 10 9.93 2.75 -7.51
C ARG A 10 11.25 2.92 -8.28
N SER A 11 11.48 4.08 -8.89
CA SER A 11 12.75 4.33 -9.61
C SER A 11 13.96 4.39 -8.68
N GLN A 12 13.74 4.69 -7.39
CA GLN A 12 14.74 4.63 -6.32
C GLN A 12 14.89 3.24 -5.69
N GLY A 13 14.21 2.22 -6.22
CA GLY A 13 14.23 0.86 -5.66
C GLY A 13 13.42 0.68 -4.37
N LEU A 14 12.59 1.67 -4.00
CA LEU A 14 11.68 1.54 -2.87
C LEU A 14 10.44 0.73 -3.29
N VAL A 15 9.85 0.05 -2.31
CA VAL A 15 8.59 -0.71 -2.47
C VAL A 15 7.46 0.09 -1.83
N PRO A 16 6.78 0.99 -2.58
CA PRO A 16 5.67 1.75 -2.03
C PRO A 16 4.47 0.85 -1.75
N PHE A 17 3.85 1.04 -0.58
CA PHE A 17 2.67 0.32 -0.15
C PHE A 17 1.67 1.28 0.49
N CYS A 18 0.38 1.15 0.18
CA CYS A 18 -0.67 2.01 0.72
C CYS A 18 -1.54 1.25 1.73
N ILE A 19 -1.83 1.86 2.87
CA ILE A 19 -2.88 1.39 3.79
C ILE A 19 -3.93 2.48 3.91
N THR A 20 -5.19 2.15 3.68
CA THR A 20 -6.27 3.14 3.68
C THR A 20 -7.54 2.61 4.34
N ILE A 21 -8.34 3.54 4.89
CA ILE A 21 -9.71 3.30 5.37
C ILE A 21 -10.78 3.66 4.33
N ASP A 22 -10.36 4.19 3.19
CA ASP A 22 -11.21 4.56 2.07
C ASP A 22 -11.75 3.30 1.37
N LYS A 23 -13.06 3.07 1.49
CA LYS A 23 -13.73 1.88 0.92
C LYS A 23 -13.79 1.90 -0.60
N GLU A 24 -13.68 3.07 -1.21
CA GLU A 24 -13.70 3.26 -2.67
C GLU A 24 -12.29 3.10 -3.28
N ALA A 25 -11.27 2.89 -2.45
CA ALA A 25 -9.90 2.86 -2.91
C ALA A 25 -9.54 1.68 -3.81
N ALA A 26 -10.37 0.63 -3.82
CA ALA A 26 -10.25 -0.48 -4.77
C ALA A 26 -10.32 -0.01 -6.24
N ASP A 27 -10.97 1.12 -6.51
CA ASP A 27 -11.18 1.62 -7.86
C ASP A 27 -9.93 2.29 -8.46
N TYR A 28 -9.00 2.77 -7.63
CA TYR A 28 -7.84 3.54 -8.12
C TYR A 28 -6.48 3.04 -7.62
N LEU A 29 -6.40 2.46 -6.41
CA LEU A 29 -5.13 2.02 -5.83
C LEU A 29 -4.44 0.89 -6.62
N PRO A 30 -5.14 -0.06 -7.26
CA PRO A 30 -4.47 -1.05 -8.12
C PRO A 30 -3.64 -0.42 -9.24
N TYR A 31 -4.10 0.71 -9.80
CA TYR A 31 -3.37 1.43 -10.87
C TYR A 31 -2.18 2.23 -10.36
N LEU A 32 -2.16 2.59 -9.08
CA LEU A 32 -1.05 3.31 -8.45
C LEU A 32 -0.03 2.32 -7.88
N PHE A 33 -0.46 1.44 -6.98
CA PHE A 33 0.40 0.59 -6.18
C PHE A 33 0.53 -0.86 -6.70
N GLY A 34 -0.33 -1.27 -7.63
CA GLY A 34 -0.44 -2.67 -8.07
C GLY A 34 -1.43 -3.44 -7.20
N ALA A 35 -1.90 -4.60 -7.70
CA ALA A 35 -2.94 -5.39 -7.04
C ALA A 35 -2.61 -5.77 -5.58
N ASP A 36 -1.34 -6.07 -5.30
CA ASP A 36 -0.88 -6.42 -3.95
C ASP A 36 -0.12 -5.27 -3.26
N GLY A 37 -0.19 -4.05 -3.80
CA GLY A 37 0.54 -2.88 -3.30
C GLY A 37 -0.25 -2.02 -2.30
N PHE A 38 -1.43 -2.49 -1.89
CA PHE A 38 -2.25 -1.79 -0.92
C PHE A 38 -3.05 -2.72 -0.02
N ALA A 39 -3.53 -2.19 1.10
CA ALA A 39 -4.48 -2.85 1.98
C ALA A 39 -5.58 -1.88 2.43
N LEU A 40 -6.82 -2.36 2.36
CA LEU A 40 -7.98 -1.72 2.96
C LEU A 40 -8.09 -2.16 4.42
N VAL A 41 -8.26 -1.21 5.32
CA VAL A 41 -8.55 -1.45 6.74
C VAL A 41 -9.85 -0.77 7.10
N GLU A 42 -10.77 -1.47 7.76
CA GLU A 42 -12.07 -0.90 8.13
C GLU A 42 -11.98 -0.13 9.44
N ARG A 43 -11.03 -0.50 10.31
CA ARG A 43 -10.84 0.09 11.64
C ARG A 43 -9.36 0.22 11.95
N ALA A 44 -8.98 1.32 12.61
CA ALA A 44 -7.59 1.58 12.99
C ALA A 44 -6.92 0.44 13.78
N GLY A 45 -7.71 -0.32 14.57
CA GLY A 45 -7.22 -1.49 15.31
C GLY A 45 -6.67 -2.63 14.44
N GLN A 46 -6.95 -2.64 13.13
CA GLN A 46 -6.40 -3.63 12.18
C GLN A 46 -5.00 -3.24 11.67
N LEU A 47 -4.55 -2.00 11.88
CA LEU A 47 -3.26 -1.52 11.40
C LEU A 47 -2.07 -2.34 11.91
N PRO A 48 -1.96 -2.68 13.22
CA PRO A 48 -0.82 -3.45 13.71
C PRO A 48 -0.67 -4.80 13.02
N GLU A 49 -1.78 -5.51 12.81
CA GLU A 49 -1.78 -6.81 12.14
C GLU A 49 -1.35 -6.67 10.66
N ARG A 50 -1.90 -5.69 9.94
CA ARG A 50 -1.55 -5.46 8.53
C ARG A 50 -0.10 -5.04 8.34
N LEU A 51 0.42 -4.18 9.21
CA LEU A 51 1.83 -3.77 9.18
C LEU A 51 2.77 -4.95 9.44
N LEU A 52 2.43 -5.83 10.38
CA LEU A 52 3.20 -7.06 10.63
C LEU A 52 3.22 -7.99 9.41
N GLN A 53 2.07 -8.17 8.74
CA GLN A 53 1.97 -8.96 7.50
C GLN A 53 2.84 -8.36 6.38
N LEU A 54 2.80 -7.03 6.21
CA LEU A 54 3.63 -6.33 5.22
C LEU A 54 5.12 -6.51 5.51
N TYR A 55 5.53 -6.34 6.77
CA TYR A 55 6.93 -6.45 7.16
C TYR A 55 7.50 -7.86 6.89
N ARG A 56 6.70 -8.90 7.09
CA ARG A 56 7.07 -10.28 6.76
C ARG A 56 7.31 -10.50 5.26
N ARG A 57 6.59 -9.78 4.39
CA ARG A 57 6.77 -9.85 2.93
C ARG A 57 8.08 -9.21 2.49
N LEU A 58 8.48 -8.09 3.11
CA LEU A 58 9.69 -7.34 2.75
C LEU A 58 11.00 -8.02 3.20
N ARG A 59 10.91 -9.03 4.08
CA ARG A 59 12.07 -9.80 4.57
C ARG A 59 12.35 -11.09 3.80
N ARG A 60 11.58 -11.41 2.76
CA ARG A 60 11.82 -12.56 1.86
C ARG A 60 12.41 -12.06 0.55
#